data_AF-A0A674H5U4-F1
#
_entry.id   AF-A0A674H5U4-F1
#
_cell.length_a   1.000
_cell.length_b   1.000
_cell.length_c   1.000
_cell.angle_alpha   90.00
_cell.angle_beta   90.00
_cell.angle_gamma   90.00
#
_symmetry.space_group_name_H-M   'P 1'
#
loop_
_entity.id
_entity.type
_entity.pdbx_description
1 polymer ?
#
loop_
_entity_poly.entity_id
_entity_poly.type
_entity_poly.pdbx_seq_one_letter_code
_entity_poly.pdbx_strand_id
1 'polypeptide(L)'
;MGSVNGSEGPWLQRFANGKPVRKPKRQQPWRAPPDQSRDIIASAQCILDRENFVREMDRYLKHNDFLHLRKTELLYKKYLENVSEPFMQKMKDQMVSQSQKEVWKRRQEQYSQYLNYCTKKGYVFLDDYDPSEYDPFFQKTCTNCWKVMKVINQNNDRANDVCHLCSS
;
A
#
# COMPACT_ATOMS: atom_id res chain seq x y z
N MET A 1 -88.86 -70.79 18.26
CA MET A 1 -87.64 -71.56 17.90
C MET A 1 -87.40 -71.35 16.41
N GLY A 2 -86.24 -70.98 15.87
CA GLY A 2 -84.93 -70.73 16.44
C GLY A 2 -84.23 -69.59 15.69
N SER A 3 -83.40 -68.85 16.43
CA SER A 3 -82.56 -67.76 15.93
C SER A 3 -81.30 -68.37 15.30
N VAL A 4 -81.17 -68.28 13.99
CA VAL A 4 -79.94 -68.67 13.27
C VAL A 4 -78.98 -67.49 13.38
N ASN A 5 -78.10 -67.55 14.38
CA ASN A 5 -77.04 -66.58 14.54
C ASN A 5 -75.79 -67.17 13.89
N GLY A 6 -75.31 -66.48 12.85
CA GLY A 6 -74.20 -66.89 12.01
C GLY A 6 -72.93 -67.14 12.81
N SER A 7 -72.23 -68.21 12.43
CA SER A 7 -70.90 -68.58 12.90
C SER A 7 -69.89 -67.47 12.58
N GLU A 8 -69.44 -66.77 13.63
CA GLU A 8 -68.28 -65.89 13.57
C GLU A 8 -67.04 -66.68 13.15
N GLY A 9 -66.38 -66.26 12.07
CA GLY A 9 -65.23 -66.95 11.53
C GLY A 9 -63.96 -66.85 12.41
N PRO A 10 -62.94 -67.68 12.14
CA PRO A 10 -61.75 -67.88 13.00
C PRO A 10 -60.80 -66.68 13.15
N TRP A 11 -61.12 -65.54 12.55
CA TRP A 11 -60.27 -64.37 12.40
C TRP A 11 -60.17 -63.56 13.71
N LEU A 12 -61.21 -63.60 14.55
CA LEU A 12 -61.27 -62.87 15.83
C LEU A 12 -60.37 -63.48 16.92
N GLN A 13 -60.01 -64.77 16.85
CA GLN A 13 -59.15 -65.41 17.84
C GLN A 13 -57.67 -64.97 17.74
N ARG A 14 -57.23 -64.37 16.63
CA ARG A 14 -55.84 -63.90 16.47
C ARG A 14 -55.51 -62.68 17.33
N PHE A 15 -56.52 -61.92 17.77
CA PHE A 15 -56.32 -60.72 18.59
C PHE A 15 -56.49 -60.96 20.09
N ALA A 16 -57.11 -62.07 20.50
CA ALA A 16 -57.34 -62.37 21.92
C ALA A 16 -56.06 -62.78 22.67
N ASN A 17 -55.07 -63.36 21.96
CA ASN A 17 -53.84 -63.90 22.56
C ASN A 17 -52.57 -63.12 22.17
N GLY A 18 -52.69 -61.80 21.97
CA GLY A 18 -51.54 -60.93 21.71
C GLY A 18 -50.61 -60.87 22.93
N LYS A 19 -49.39 -61.43 22.83
CA LYS A 19 -48.34 -61.21 23.83
C LYS A 19 -48.16 -59.70 24.03
N PRO A 20 -48.00 -59.19 25.27
CA PRO A 20 -47.83 -57.77 25.48
C PRO A 20 -46.62 -57.27 24.67
N VAL A 21 -46.86 -56.27 23.81
CA VAL A 21 -45.81 -55.57 23.08
C VAL A 21 -44.84 -55.03 24.13
N ARG A 22 -43.59 -55.53 24.11
CA ARG A 22 -42.52 -55.01 24.96
C ARG A 22 -42.42 -53.51 24.70
N LYS A 23 -42.75 -52.69 25.70
CA LYS A 23 -42.60 -51.23 25.56
C LYS A 23 -41.14 -50.95 25.17
N PRO A 24 -40.87 -50.07 24.20
CA PRO A 24 -39.51 -49.67 23.90
C PRO A 24 -38.87 -49.17 25.19
N LYS A 25 -37.81 -49.83 25.64
CA LYS A 25 -37.03 -49.37 26.79
C LYS A 25 -36.55 -47.97 26.40
N ARG A 26 -37.00 -46.93 27.13
CA ARG A 26 -36.49 -45.55 26.93
C ARG A 26 -34.97 -45.64 26.98
N GLN A 27 -34.33 -45.49 25.83
CA GLN A 27 -32.88 -45.41 25.78
C GLN A 27 -32.53 -44.11 26.50
N GLN A 28 -31.74 -44.22 27.57
CA GLN A 28 -31.19 -43.05 28.21
C GLN A 28 -30.33 -42.32 27.17
N PRO A 29 -30.34 -40.97 27.13
CA PRO A 29 -29.43 -40.22 26.28
C PRO A 29 -28.01 -40.75 26.47
N TRP A 30 -27.31 -41.09 25.39
CA TRP A 30 -25.91 -41.49 25.45
C TRP A 30 -25.13 -40.36 26.12
N ARG A 31 -24.80 -40.51 27.41
CA ARG A 31 -23.91 -39.59 28.12
C ARG A 31 -22.52 -40.18 28.03
N ALA A 32 -21.61 -39.46 27.39
CA ALA A 32 -20.19 -39.78 27.50
C ALA A 32 -19.79 -39.76 28.99
N PRO A 33 -18.84 -40.61 29.42
CA PRO A 33 -18.26 -40.53 30.76
C PRO A 33 -17.84 -39.08 31.06
N PRO A 34 -18.06 -38.57 32.28
CA PRO A 34 -17.76 -37.18 32.64
C PRO A 34 -16.33 -36.77 32.27
N ASP A 35 -15.38 -37.69 32.39
CA ASP A 35 -13.97 -37.45 32.10
C ASP A 35 -13.72 -37.22 30.60
N GLN A 36 -14.31 -38.04 29.71
CA GLN A 36 -14.20 -37.82 28.26
C GLN A 36 -14.81 -36.49 27.82
N SER A 37 -15.92 -36.07 28.44
CA SER A 37 -16.54 -34.77 28.13
C SER A 37 -15.65 -33.60 28.54
N ARG A 38 -14.92 -33.73 29.66
CA ARG A 38 -13.97 -32.72 30.14
C ARG A 38 -12.75 -32.63 29.23
N ASP A 39 -12.21 -33.76 28.78
CA ASP A 39 -11.05 -33.79 27.88
C ASP A 39 -11.37 -33.16 26.52
N ILE A 40 -12.58 -33.41 26.00
CA ILE A 40 -13.07 -32.78 24.76
C ILE A 40 -13.20 -31.27 24.94
N ILE A 41 -13.78 -30.81 26.06
CA ILE A 41 -13.91 -29.37 26.37
C ILE A 41 -12.53 -28.70 26.51
N ALA A 42 -11.59 -29.33 27.22
CA ALA A 42 -10.24 -28.83 27.39
C ALA A 42 -9.49 -28.74 26.05
N SER A 43 -9.64 -29.76 25.20
CA SER A 43 -9.05 -29.77 23.85
C SER A 43 -9.63 -28.67 22.97
N ALA A 44 -10.95 -28.48 23.00
CA ALA A 44 -11.62 -27.41 22.27
C ALA A 44 -11.16 -26.02 22.75
N GLN A 45 -11.01 -25.81 24.06
CA GLN A 45 -10.51 -24.56 24.61
C GLN A 45 -9.07 -24.27 24.18
N CYS A 46 -8.20 -25.28 24.19
CA CYS A 46 -6.82 -25.13 23.73
C CYS A 46 -6.73 -24.69 22.25
N ILE A 47 -7.59 -25.23 21.39
CA ILE A 47 -7.68 -24.82 19.98
C ILE A 47 -8.15 -23.36 19.89
N LEU A 48 -9.21 -22.99 20.60
CA LEU A 48 -9.73 -21.62 20.60
C LEU A 48 -8.71 -20.60 21.11
N ASP A 49 -7.96 -20.93 22.16
CA ASP A 49 -6.93 -20.05 22.71
C ASP A 49 -5.79 -19.83 21.71
N ARG A 50 -5.40 -20.88 20.98
CA ARG A 50 -4.41 -20.79 19.90
C ARG A 50 -4.92 -19.92 18.75
N GLU A 51 -6.15 -20.09 18.32
CA GLU A 51 -6.76 -19.28 17.26
C GLU A 51 -6.89 -17.80 17.67
N ASN A 52 -7.27 -17.54 18.92
CA ASN A 52 -7.34 -16.19 19.49
C ASN A 52 -5.96 -15.53 19.51
N PHE A 53 -4.91 -16.26 19.89
CA PHE A 53 -3.53 -15.77 19.86
C PHE A 53 -3.07 -15.41 18.44
N VAL A 54 -3.31 -16.29 17.47
CA VAL A 54 -2.96 -16.03 16.06
C VAL A 54 -3.69 -14.79 15.52
N ARG A 55 -4.98 -14.66 15.83
CA ARG A 55 -5.77 -13.48 15.44
C ARG A 55 -5.24 -12.20 16.09
N GLU A 56 -4.78 -12.28 17.34
CA GLU A 56 -4.18 -11.14 18.01
C GLU A 56 -2.86 -10.72 17.36
N MET A 57 -1.99 -11.67 17.01
CA MET A 57 -0.76 -11.40 16.29
C MET A 57 -1.02 -10.74 14.93
N ASP A 58 -2.00 -11.25 14.17
CA ASP A 58 -2.40 -10.65 12.89
C ASP A 58 -2.89 -9.19 13.07
N ARG A 59 -3.65 -8.91 14.13
CA ARG A 59 -4.06 -7.53 14.47
C ARG A 59 -2.86 -6.64 14.78
N TYR A 60 -1.90 -7.12 15.56
CA TYR A 60 -0.68 -6.36 15.88
C TYR A 60 0.17 -6.08 14.65
N LEU A 61 0.38 -7.06 13.77
CA LEU A 61 1.15 -6.88 12.54
C LEU A 61 0.51 -5.85 11.62
N LYS A 62 -0.80 -5.95 11.38
CA LYS A 62 -1.55 -4.96 10.59
C LYS A 62 -1.46 -3.56 11.15
N HIS A 63 -1.54 -3.43 12.49
CA HIS A 63 -1.39 -2.13 13.13
C HIS A 63 0.04 -1.59 13.00
N ASN A 64 1.06 -2.45 13.10
CA ASN A 64 2.45 -2.06 12.92
C ASN A 64 2.71 -1.57 11.49
N ASP A 65 2.22 -2.28 10.48
CA ASP A 65 2.32 -1.88 9.07
C ASP A 65 1.67 -0.51 8.83
N PHE A 66 0.49 -0.29 9.42
CA PHE A 66 -0.19 1.00 9.37
C PHE A 66 0.65 2.12 10.01
N LEU A 67 1.22 1.89 11.20
CA LEU A 67 2.07 2.87 11.87
C LEU A 67 3.35 3.16 11.08
N HIS A 68 3.95 2.12 10.49
CA HIS A 68 5.13 2.26 9.65
C HIS A 68 4.82 3.11 8.41
N LEU A 69 3.73 2.78 7.70
CA LEU A 69 3.27 3.58 6.56
C LEU A 69 3.07 5.04 6.96
N ARG A 70 2.37 5.29 8.07
CA ARG A 70 2.12 6.65 8.56
C ARG A 70 3.40 7.40 8.88
N LYS A 71 4.39 6.74 9.47
CA LYS A 71 5.71 7.32 9.75
C LYS A 71 6.42 7.72 8.45
N THR A 72 6.40 6.84 7.43
CA THR A 72 7.05 7.13 6.14
C THR A 72 6.38 8.31 5.42
N GLU A 73 5.05 8.38 5.40
CA GLU A 73 4.30 9.52 4.84
C GLU A 73 4.70 10.84 5.49
N LEU A 74 4.77 10.86 6.83
CA LEU A 74 5.16 12.06 7.57
C LEU A 74 6.61 12.48 7.28
N LEU A 75 7.53 11.52 7.14
CA LEU A 75 8.91 11.80 6.76
C LEU A 75 9.00 12.42 5.36
N TYR A 76 8.29 11.85 4.38
CA TYR A 76 8.25 12.39 3.03
C TYR A 76 7.64 13.78 2.99
N LYS A 77 6.53 14.00 3.71
CA LYS A 77 5.91 15.32 3.80
C LYS A 77 6.87 16.36 4.39
N LYS A 78 7.55 16.04 5.50
CA LYS A 78 8.57 16.91 6.10
C LYS A 78 9.73 17.18 5.15
N TYR A 79 10.19 16.18 4.41
CA TYR A 79 11.26 16.37 3.43
C TYR A 79 10.83 17.31 2.30
N LEU A 80 9.61 17.16 1.80
CA LEU A 80 9.06 18.04 0.76
C LEU A 80 9.02 19.49 1.25
N GLU A 81 8.44 19.73 2.42
CA GLU A 81 8.27 21.07 2.99
C GLU A 81 9.62 21.72 3.38
N ASN A 82 10.54 20.96 4.00
CA ASN A 82 11.75 21.54 4.57
C ASN A 82 12.95 21.57 3.60
N VAL A 83 13.00 20.65 2.63
CA VAL A 83 14.15 20.50 1.74
C VAL A 83 13.77 20.82 0.31
N SER A 84 12.78 20.11 -0.25
CA SER A 84 12.44 20.21 -1.67
C SER A 84 11.87 21.57 -2.04
N GLU A 85 10.85 22.03 -1.33
CA GLU A 85 10.17 23.29 -1.64
C GLU A 85 11.10 24.51 -1.54
N PRO A 86 11.87 24.71 -0.45
CA PRO A 86 12.78 25.84 -0.35
C PRO A 86 13.89 25.78 -1.41
N PHE A 87 14.38 24.58 -1.72
CA PHE A 87 15.37 24.39 -2.78
C PHE A 87 14.83 24.79 -4.15
N MET A 88 13.64 24.28 -4.51
CA MET A 88 12.99 24.60 -5.78
C MET A 88 12.63 26.08 -5.87
N GLN A 89 12.17 26.69 -4.77
CA GLN A 89 11.88 28.12 -4.72
C GLN A 89 13.15 28.94 -4.93
N LYS A 90 14.26 28.59 -4.28
CA LYS A 90 15.53 29.28 -4.46
C LYS A 90 16.04 29.22 -5.91
N MET A 91 15.89 28.08 -6.58
CA MET A 91 16.20 27.98 -8.00
C MET A 91 15.31 28.89 -8.84
N LYS A 92 13.99 28.90 -8.59
CA LYS A 92 13.05 29.79 -9.29
C LYS A 92 13.40 31.25 -9.07
N ASP A 93 13.65 31.65 -7.83
CA ASP A 93 14.03 33.03 -7.48
C ASP A 93 15.34 33.41 -8.16
N GLN A 94 16.32 32.51 -8.23
CA GLN A 94 17.55 32.76 -8.98
C GLN A 94 17.29 32.91 -10.48
N MET A 95 16.43 32.08 -11.08
CA MET A 95 16.05 32.21 -12.49
C MET A 95 15.31 33.53 -12.76
N VAL A 96 14.41 33.95 -11.86
CA VAL A 96 13.65 35.21 -11.96
C VAL A 96 14.53 36.43 -11.68
N SER A 97 15.51 36.32 -10.77
CA SER A 97 16.46 37.40 -10.45
C SER A 97 17.42 37.70 -11.59
N GLN A 98 17.55 36.80 -12.57
CA GLN A 98 18.24 37.14 -13.81
C GLN A 98 17.52 38.31 -14.47
N SER A 99 18.27 39.37 -14.78
CA SER A 99 17.70 40.51 -15.48
C SER A 99 17.01 40.03 -16.76
N GLN A 100 15.71 40.35 -16.89
CA GLN A 100 14.92 40.03 -18.08
C GLN A 100 15.63 40.51 -19.36
N LYS A 101 16.34 41.62 -19.28
CA LYS A 101 17.16 42.18 -20.37
C LYS A 101 18.32 41.26 -20.77
N GLU A 102 19.00 40.64 -19.80
CA GLU A 102 20.06 39.66 -20.08
C GLU A 102 19.51 38.38 -20.70
N VAL A 103 18.40 37.86 -20.17
CA VAL A 103 17.74 36.68 -20.73
C VAL A 103 17.30 36.94 -22.16
N TRP A 104 16.71 38.11 -22.42
CA TRP A 104 16.29 38.51 -23.76
C TRP A 104 17.48 38.66 -24.71
N LYS A 105 18.58 39.28 -24.27
CA LYS A 105 19.82 39.41 -25.06
C LYS A 105 20.40 38.05 -25.46
N ARG A 106 20.44 37.08 -24.54
CA ARG A 106 20.90 35.70 -24.83
C ARG A 106 20.02 35.03 -25.89
N ARG A 107 18.69 35.15 -25.77
CA ARG A 107 17.76 34.59 -26.77
C ARG A 107 17.97 35.23 -28.15
N GLN A 108 18.15 36.55 -28.19
CA GLN A 108 18.45 37.27 -29.43
C GLN A 108 19.78 36.84 -30.05
N GLU A 109 20.83 36.65 -29.25
CA GLU A 109 22.12 36.15 -29.72
C GLU A 109 22.04 34.71 -30.24
N GLN A 110 21.28 33.83 -29.60
CA GLN A 110 21.08 32.46 -30.09
C GLN A 110 20.28 32.45 -31.41
N TYR A 111 19.24 33.30 -31.48
CA TYR A 111 18.44 33.43 -32.69
C TYR A 111 19.25 33.99 -33.87
N SER A 112 20.08 35.00 -33.63
CA SER A 112 20.94 35.55 -34.68
C SER A 112 22.00 34.55 -35.16
N GLN A 113 22.55 33.72 -34.26
CA GLN A 113 23.45 32.63 -34.64
C GLN A 113 22.75 31.61 -35.53
N TYR A 114 21.52 31.22 -35.18
CA TYR A 114 20.71 30.31 -36.01
C TYR A 114 20.44 30.89 -37.41
N LEU A 115 20.00 32.15 -37.49
CA LEU A 115 19.77 32.81 -38.77
C LEU A 115 21.03 32.90 -39.62
N ASN A 116 22.18 33.20 -39.00
CA ASN A 116 23.46 33.23 -39.70
C ASN A 116 23.86 31.84 -40.22
N TYR A 117 23.62 30.78 -39.44
CA TYR A 117 23.86 29.41 -39.86
C TYR A 117 22.98 29.03 -41.06
N CYS A 118 21.67 29.28 -41.00
CA CYS A 118 20.75 29.08 -42.13
C CYS A 118 21.14 29.91 -43.35
N THR A 119 21.65 31.13 -43.17
CA THR A 119 22.09 31.98 -44.29
C THR A 119 23.35 31.40 -44.95
N LYS A 120 24.26 30.82 -44.17
CA LYS A 120 25.50 30.21 -44.68
C LYS A 120 25.27 28.87 -45.37
N LYS A 121 24.48 27.97 -44.77
CA LYS A 121 24.19 26.64 -45.33
C LYS A 121 23.03 26.64 -46.34
N GLY A 122 22.14 27.62 -46.30
CA GLY A 122 20.89 27.61 -47.05
C GLY A 122 19.83 26.75 -46.37
N TYR A 123 19.16 25.89 -47.13
CA TYR A 123 18.17 24.97 -46.57
C TYR A 123 18.86 23.84 -45.81
N VAL A 124 18.64 23.74 -44.50
CA VAL A 124 19.29 22.77 -43.62
C VAL A 124 18.34 21.62 -43.31
N PHE A 125 18.69 20.41 -43.76
CA PHE A 125 18.08 19.17 -43.27
C PHE A 125 18.76 18.70 -41.99
N LEU A 126 18.04 17.94 -41.18
CA LEU A 126 18.57 17.42 -39.91
C LEU A 126 19.72 16.43 -40.12
N ASP A 127 19.75 15.74 -41.26
CA ASP A 127 20.78 14.77 -41.62
C ASP A 127 22.15 15.42 -41.91
N ASP A 128 22.16 16.71 -42.30
CA ASP A 128 23.36 17.49 -42.62
C ASP A 128 23.83 18.39 -41.46
N TYR A 129 23.28 18.17 -40.26
CA TYR A 129 23.59 18.94 -39.06
C TYR A 129 24.92 18.51 -38.45
N ASP A 130 25.86 19.44 -38.37
CA ASP A 130 27.12 19.27 -37.65
C ASP A 130 27.16 20.19 -36.41
N PRO A 131 27.21 19.64 -35.18
CA PRO A 131 27.39 20.42 -33.95
C PRO A 131 28.65 21.29 -33.94
N SER A 132 29.67 20.96 -34.74
CA SER A 132 30.90 21.76 -34.87
C SER A 132 30.66 23.10 -35.57
N GLU A 133 29.66 23.15 -36.47
CA GLU A 133 29.29 24.36 -37.22
C GLU A 133 28.31 25.26 -36.46
N TYR A 134 27.31 24.66 -35.82
CA TYR A 134 26.34 25.36 -34.98
C TYR A 134 25.82 24.41 -33.90
N ASP A 135 25.93 24.81 -32.64
CA ASP A 135 25.38 24.06 -31.50
C ASP A 135 24.22 24.86 -30.84
N PRO A 136 22.97 24.40 -30.96
CA PRO A 136 21.79 24.99 -30.31
C PRO A 136 21.89 25.06 -28.79
N PHE A 137 22.68 24.16 -28.19
CA PHE A 137 22.89 24.08 -26.75
C PHE A 137 24.11 24.84 -26.27
N PHE A 138 24.85 25.49 -27.18
CA PHE A 138 25.99 26.31 -26.83
C PHE A 138 25.53 27.55 -26.08
N GLN A 139 25.41 27.42 -24.77
CA GLN A 139 25.30 28.55 -23.88
C GLN A 139 26.71 29.05 -23.62
N LYS A 140 27.04 30.24 -24.17
CA LYS A 140 28.17 31.02 -23.67
C LYS A 140 28.05 31.06 -22.16
N THR A 141 28.98 30.40 -21.47
CA THR A 141 28.93 30.18 -20.03
C THR A 141 28.80 31.54 -19.34
N CYS A 142 27.59 31.95 -19.03
CA CYS A 142 27.38 33.04 -18.11
C CYS A 142 27.70 32.40 -16.77
N THR A 143 28.89 32.63 -16.24
CA THR A 143 29.43 32.00 -15.02
C THR A 143 28.49 32.15 -13.79
N ASN A 144 27.44 32.96 -13.92
CA ASN A 144 26.42 33.22 -12.91
C ASN A 144 25.06 32.52 -13.17
N CYS A 145 24.75 32.00 -14.36
CA CYS A 145 23.44 31.38 -14.63
C CYS A 145 23.29 29.98 -14.03
N TRP A 146 24.41 29.32 -13.65
CA TRP A 146 24.45 27.96 -13.09
C TRP A 146 25.06 27.87 -11.69
N LYS A 147 25.21 28.99 -10.94
CA LYS A 147 25.74 29.00 -9.55
C LYS A 147 24.80 28.35 -8.51
N VAL A 148 23.93 27.44 -8.93
CA VAL A 148 23.04 26.68 -8.06
C VAL A 148 23.84 25.69 -7.20
N MET A 149 24.94 25.12 -7.72
CA MET A 149 25.68 24.04 -7.05
C MET A 149 26.50 24.50 -5.83
N LYS A 150 27.01 25.74 -5.80
CA LYS A 150 27.93 26.20 -4.72
C LYS A 150 27.23 26.45 -3.38
N VAL A 151 25.93 26.76 -3.41
CA VAL A 151 25.14 27.07 -2.22
C VAL A 151 24.73 25.80 -1.45
N ILE A 152 24.78 24.64 -2.11
CA ILE A 152 24.37 23.35 -1.56
C ILE A 152 25.33 22.91 -0.43
N ASN A 153 26.63 23.20 -0.54
CA ASN A 153 27.62 22.79 0.46
C ASN A 153 27.49 23.58 1.77
N GLN A 154 27.28 24.88 1.72
CA GLN A 154 27.16 25.72 2.93
C GLN A 154 25.90 25.46 3.77
N ASN A 155 24.82 24.98 3.14
CA ASN A 155 23.59 24.65 3.86
C ASN A 155 23.62 23.24 4.47
N ASN A 156 24.34 22.29 3.85
CA ASN A 156 24.56 20.96 4.43
C ASN A 156 25.49 21.01 5.65
N ASP A 157 26.50 21.87 5.65
CA ASP A 157 27.38 22.08 6.81
C ASP A 157 26.57 22.61 8.02
N ARG A 158 25.70 23.60 7.81
CA ARG A 158 24.78 24.12 8.85
C ARG A 158 23.73 23.12 9.32
N ALA A 159 23.26 22.22 8.46
CA ALA A 159 22.28 21.20 8.84
C ALA A 159 22.92 20.08 9.67
N ASN A 160 24.17 19.70 9.37
CA ASN A 160 24.93 18.72 10.16
C ASN A 160 25.30 19.26 11.55
N ASP A 161 25.62 20.55 11.68
CA ASP A 161 25.89 21.18 12.98
C ASP A 161 24.66 21.16 13.91
N VAL A 162 23.45 21.28 13.36
CA VAL A 162 22.20 21.24 14.13
C VAL A 162 21.85 19.80 14.55
N CYS A 163 22.15 18.80 13.72
CA CYS A 163 21.92 17.38 14.06
C CYS A 163 22.86 16.87 15.17
N HIS A 164 24.09 17.38 15.27
CA HIS A 164 25.02 17.04 16.35
C HIS A 164 24.62 17.63 17.72
N LEU A 165 23.92 18.76 17.75
CA LEU A 165 23.45 19.40 18.99
C LEU A 165 22.20 18.75 19.59
N CYS A 166 21.44 17.95 18.83
CA CYS A 166 20.29 17.20 19.34
C CYS A 166 20.60 15.76 19.75
N SER A 167 21.87 15.33 19.65
CA SER A 167 22.32 13.96 19.96
C SER A 167 23.19 13.85 21.22
N SER A 168 23.28 14.92 22.03
CA SER A 168 23.95 14.93 23.35
C SER A 168 22.94 15.07 24.48
#